data_AF-A0A6N8B8Y1-F1
#
_entry.id   AF-A0A6N8B8Y1-F1
#
_cell.length_a   1.000
_cell.length_b   1.000
_cell.length_c   1.000
_cell.angle_alpha   90.00
_cell.angle_beta   90.00
_cell.angle_gamma   90.00
#
_symmetry.space_group_name_H-M   'P 1'
#
loop_
_entity.id
_entity.type
_entity.pdbx_description
1 polymer ?
#
loop_
_entity_poly.entity_id
_entity_poly.type
_entity_poly.pdbx_seq_one_letter_code
_entity_poly.pdbx_strand_id
1 'polypeptide(L)'
;MTISLQELRDQIESGTRERLVMHNSKSDGSGSTVASQMVYIPKFRIPAGLWEGGAFPTRDLKLGGFLIDKYQCSQPDATALDRGGTSANSPGLVAAASQQGVVPWTDIDWNNAKTACENRVINGRACHLVTMKEWATMCFLIKLLRGDDIRGNNDWGKDYRDADSWENYGIMDPVKPGYSGHDISRVLTGSGPVTWAHNGMANGVFDIVGNVWEWVDFLIDCGRHQTKKAAQIKDTDGITVDDTAIVIDNVESPSLWPAGGGLILIKAEDVNTDEYVTYTSFIDNGDGTYTLTGCQRGQNGSAASAHNDNADIEQLTDYCVIPGGWTANIADGGLDNTNDPATFDIEKLVLGPGNNSPQVGDTLQCETEQLEITEVGGSMITATRGANGSSVATHAQGVGVACLSPQMGNSNPDATGDHAAYQSERFDTMRTEQELEAYALPFTASSGGSEEWNDRFYIRNYDVRAAMRGGYWYNGSSARFGFTLNLNHLPSYLDYDRGFRAALSL
;
A
#
# COMPACT_ATOMS: atom_id res chain seq x y z
N MET A 1 -16.26 -30.81 -3.46
CA MET A 1 -16.84 -30.59 -4.79
C MET A 1 -16.42 -29.19 -5.19
N THR A 2 -15.54 -29.04 -6.18
CA THR A 2 -15.04 -27.72 -6.62
C THR A 2 -16.08 -27.14 -7.57
N ILE A 3 -16.67 -25.99 -7.22
CA ILE A 3 -17.58 -25.25 -8.12
C ILE A 3 -16.80 -24.77 -9.35
N SER A 4 -17.47 -24.70 -10.49
CA SER A 4 -16.91 -24.15 -11.73
C SER A 4 -16.67 -22.64 -11.61
N LEU A 5 -15.86 -22.09 -12.51
CA LEU A 5 -15.59 -20.65 -12.56
C LEU A 5 -16.87 -19.82 -12.78
N GLN A 6 -17.82 -20.34 -13.56
CA GLN A 6 -19.10 -19.68 -13.77
C GLN A 6 -19.95 -19.67 -12.51
N GLU A 7 -20.07 -20.81 -11.82
CA GLU A 7 -20.82 -20.90 -10.55
C GLU A 7 -20.21 -19.98 -9.47
N LEU A 8 -18.88 -19.84 -9.46
CA LEU A 8 -18.19 -18.90 -8.59
C LEU A 8 -18.58 -17.43 -8.91
N ARG A 9 -18.59 -17.05 -10.19
CA ARG A 9 -19.02 -15.70 -10.61
C ARG A 9 -20.45 -15.41 -10.19
N ASP A 10 -21.38 -16.32 -10.48
CA ASP A 10 -22.80 -16.18 -10.13
C ASP A 10 -23.01 -16.08 -8.60
N GLN A 11 -22.24 -16.84 -7.83
CA GLN A 11 -22.26 -16.77 -6.37
C GLN A 11 -21.77 -15.41 -5.85
N ILE A 12 -20.71 -14.87 -6.44
CA ILE A 12 -20.18 -13.57 -6.03
C ILE A 12 -21.16 -12.46 -6.41
N GLU A 13 -21.68 -12.44 -7.64
CA GLU A 13 -22.63 -11.42 -8.09
C GLU A 13 -23.91 -11.42 -7.24
N SER A 14 -24.44 -12.59 -6.89
CA SER A 14 -25.61 -12.70 -5.99
C SER A 14 -25.29 -12.35 -4.53
N GLY A 15 -24.01 -12.43 -4.13
CA GLY A 15 -23.52 -12.06 -2.82
C GLY A 15 -23.21 -10.57 -2.65
N THR A 16 -22.89 -9.87 -3.74
CA THR A 16 -22.59 -8.43 -3.78
C THR A 16 -23.83 -7.60 -3.49
N ARG A 17 -23.74 -6.67 -2.53
CA ARG A 17 -24.92 -5.91 -2.08
C ARG A 17 -24.59 -4.47 -1.75
N GLU A 18 -25.38 -3.56 -2.30
CA GLU A 18 -25.36 -2.15 -1.87
C GLU A 18 -25.88 -2.01 -0.44
N ARG A 19 -25.30 -1.04 0.28
CA ARG A 19 -25.63 -0.67 1.64
C ARG A 19 -25.61 0.84 1.76
N LEU A 20 -26.78 1.41 1.96
CA LEU A 20 -26.89 2.76 2.47
C LEU A 20 -26.65 2.73 3.98
N VAL A 21 -25.58 3.39 4.43
CA VAL A 21 -25.21 3.44 5.83
C VAL A 21 -25.38 4.85 6.36
N MET A 22 -26.16 4.99 7.43
CA MET A 22 -26.32 6.25 8.14
C MET A 22 -25.24 6.37 9.22
N HIS A 23 -24.50 7.47 9.23
CA HIS A 23 -23.48 7.76 10.24
C HIS A 23 -23.49 9.24 10.61
N ASN A 24 -22.75 9.63 11.64
CA ASN A 24 -22.58 11.03 11.99
C ASN A 24 -21.51 11.68 11.09
N SER A 25 -21.68 12.96 10.73
CA SER A 25 -20.68 13.73 9.98
C SER A 25 -19.44 14.06 10.79
N LYS A 26 -19.47 13.88 12.12
CA LYS A 26 -18.34 14.03 13.03
C LYS A 26 -18.20 12.83 13.96
N SER A 27 -16.95 12.44 14.22
CA SER A 27 -16.62 11.26 15.04
C SER A 27 -17.04 11.39 16.51
N ASP A 28 -17.19 12.61 17.03
CA ASP A 28 -17.67 12.88 18.39
C ASP A 28 -19.20 12.87 18.53
N GLY A 29 -19.94 12.64 17.44
CA GLY A 29 -21.40 12.63 17.43
C GLY A 29 -22.06 14.03 17.41
N SER A 30 -21.28 15.11 17.37
CA SER A 30 -21.80 16.49 17.33
C SER A 30 -22.30 16.95 15.96
N GLY A 31 -22.01 16.16 14.91
CA GLY A 31 -22.38 16.44 13.53
C GLY A 31 -23.82 16.05 13.17
N SER A 32 -24.16 16.28 11.91
CA SER A 32 -25.43 15.87 11.29
C SER A 32 -25.39 14.39 10.88
N THR A 33 -26.56 13.79 10.67
CA THR A 33 -26.64 12.46 10.06
C THR A 33 -26.37 12.56 8.55
N VAL A 34 -25.49 11.69 8.05
CA VAL A 34 -25.04 11.60 6.66
C VAL A 34 -25.29 10.17 6.17
N ALA A 35 -25.56 10.02 4.88
CA ALA A 35 -25.69 8.72 4.26
C ALA A 35 -24.46 8.43 3.37
N SER A 36 -23.80 7.30 3.60
CA SER A 36 -22.75 6.77 2.71
C SER A 36 -23.24 5.54 1.97
N GLN A 37 -23.00 5.48 0.66
CA GLN A 37 -23.25 4.30 -0.16
C GLN A 37 -22.02 3.40 -0.16
N MET A 38 -22.16 2.21 0.40
CA MET A 38 -21.13 1.17 0.40
C MET A 38 -21.59 -0.06 -0.36
N VAL A 39 -20.65 -0.90 -0.78
CA VAL A 39 -20.91 -2.20 -1.39
C VAL A 39 -20.26 -3.27 -0.53
N TYR A 40 -21.05 -4.27 -0.13
CA TYR A 40 -20.52 -5.47 0.50
C TYR A 40 -19.93 -6.37 -0.57
N ILE A 41 -18.65 -6.67 -0.42
CA ILE A 41 -17.95 -7.64 -1.24
C ILE A 41 -17.99 -8.97 -0.51
N PRO A 42 -18.70 -10.00 -1.04
CA PRO A 42 -18.83 -11.28 -0.35
C PRO A 42 -17.47 -11.98 -0.25
N LYS A 43 -17.34 -12.92 0.68
CA LYS A 43 -16.15 -13.78 0.73
C LYS A 43 -16.11 -14.65 -0.52
N PHE A 44 -14.96 -14.70 -1.18
CA PHE A 44 -14.74 -15.53 -2.36
C PHE A 44 -13.33 -16.12 -2.39
N ARG A 45 -13.13 -17.09 -3.28
CA ARG A 45 -11.84 -17.74 -3.50
C ARG A 45 -11.35 -17.42 -4.89
N ILE A 46 -10.07 -17.10 -5.01
CA ILE A 46 -9.33 -17.19 -6.27
C ILE A 46 -8.53 -18.49 -6.23
N PRO A 47 -8.81 -19.45 -7.14
CA PRO A 47 -8.04 -20.69 -7.20
C PRO A 47 -6.57 -20.44 -7.50
N ALA A 48 -5.69 -21.25 -6.89
CA ALA A 48 -4.28 -21.31 -7.28
C ALA A 48 -4.13 -21.60 -8.78
N GLY A 49 -3.15 -20.94 -9.41
CA GLY A 49 -2.78 -21.11 -10.82
C GLY A 49 -3.81 -20.59 -11.82
N LEU A 50 -4.65 -19.63 -11.43
CA LEU A 50 -5.67 -19.06 -12.33
C LEU A 50 -5.07 -18.19 -13.44
N TRP A 51 -3.97 -17.48 -13.16
CA TRP A 51 -3.34 -16.49 -14.03
C TRP A 51 -1.85 -16.81 -14.25
N GLU A 52 -1.22 -16.04 -15.14
CA GLU A 52 0.20 -16.18 -15.48
C GLU A 52 0.58 -17.61 -15.93
N GLY A 53 -0.28 -18.23 -16.74
CA GLY A 53 -0.04 -19.60 -17.21
C GLY A 53 0.02 -20.66 -16.11
N GLY A 54 -0.57 -20.39 -14.93
CA GLY A 54 -0.56 -21.29 -13.78
C GLY A 54 0.39 -20.89 -12.66
N ALA A 55 1.18 -19.82 -12.83
CA ALA A 55 2.14 -19.37 -11.82
C ALA A 55 1.48 -18.58 -10.67
N PHE A 56 0.36 -17.90 -10.94
CA PHE A 56 -0.26 -17.00 -9.96
C PHE A 56 -1.78 -17.23 -9.82
N PRO A 57 -2.34 -17.16 -8.60
CA PRO A 57 -1.63 -17.22 -7.33
C PRO A 57 -1.05 -18.63 -7.08
N THR A 58 -0.01 -18.77 -6.28
CA THR A 58 0.62 -20.06 -5.93
C THR A 58 -0.22 -20.89 -4.97
N ARG A 59 -1.19 -20.25 -4.30
CA ARG A 59 -2.14 -20.85 -3.37
C ARG A 59 -3.49 -20.17 -3.51
N ASP A 60 -4.52 -20.78 -2.96
CA ASP A 60 -5.85 -20.18 -2.98
C ASP A 60 -5.88 -18.87 -2.20
N LEU A 61 -6.28 -17.78 -2.85
CA LEU A 61 -6.54 -16.53 -2.16
C LEU A 61 -7.98 -16.54 -1.64
N LYS A 62 -8.14 -16.39 -0.33
CA LYS A 62 -9.43 -16.22 0.34
C LYS A 62 -9.64 -14.75 0.62
N LEU A 63 -10.49 -14.11 -0.18
CA LEU A 63 -10.65 -12.65 -0.22
C LEU A 63 -12.10 -12.25 0.05
N GLY A 64 -12.34 -10.94 0.14
CA GLY A 64 -13.66 -10.36 0.40
C GLY A 64 -14.10 -10.46 1.86
N GLY A 65 -15.38 -10.20 2.12
CA GLY A 65 -15.95 -10.16 3.46
C GLY A 65 -15.88 -8.79 4.14
N PHE A 66 -15.85 -7.71 3.37
CA PHE A 66 -15.78 -6.33 3.87
C PHE A 66 -16.78 -5.44 3.13
N LEU A 67 -17.08 -4.28 3.70
CA LEU A 67 -17.74 -3.19 2.99
C LEU A 67 -16.67 -2.25 2.44
N ILE A 68 -16.88 -1.77 1.22
CA ILE A 68 -16.06 -0.72 0.62
C ILE A 68 -16.96 0.36 0.06
N ASP A 69 -16.53 1.62 0.13
CA ASP A 69 -17.27 2.74 -0.44
C ASP A 69 -17.54 2.54 -1.93
N LYS A 70 -18.80 2.78 -2.32
CA LYS A 70 -19.24 2.62 -3.71
C LYS A 70 -18.56 3.65 -4.62
N TYR A 71 -18.36 4.85 -4.12
CA TYR A 71 -17.76 5.97 -4.81
C TYR A 71 -16.54 6.49 -4.05
N GLN A 72 -15.65 7.20 -4.74
CA GLN A 72 -14.57 7.97 -4.10
C GLN A 72 -15.13 8.86 -2.98
N CYS A 73 -14.37 9.01 -1.89
CA CYS A 73 -14.84 9.77 -0.74
C CYS A 73 -15.08 11.25 -1.09
N SER A 74 -16.04 11.84 -0.40
CA SER A 74 -16.46 13.25 -0.44
C SER A 74 -16.55 13.77 1.00
N GLN A 75 -16.59 15.09 1.18
CA GLN A 75 -16.99 15.64 2.47
C GLN A 75 -18.48 15.38 2.71
N PRO A 76 -18.94 15.29 3.97
CA PRO A 76 -20.34 15.09 4.32
C PRO A 76 -21.34 16.03 3.65
N ASP A 77 -20.94 17.28 3.44
CA ASP A 77 -21.74 18.38 2.91
C ASP A 77 -21.36 18.73 1.45
N ALA A 78 -20.57 17.88 0.79
CA ALA A 78 -20.24 18.04 -0.62
C ALA A 78 -21.50 18.05 -1.49
N THR A 79 -21.46 18.84 -2.56
CA THR A 79 -22.53 18.92 -3.56
C THR A 79 -21.96 18.71 -4.97
N ALA A 80 -22.80 18.74 -5.99
CA ALA A 80 -22.35 18.75 -7.38
C ALA A 80 -21.55 20.02 -7.76
N LEU A 81 -21.55 21.06 -6.91
CA LEU A 81 -20.95 22.36 -7.20
C LEU A 81 -19.81 22.75 -6.23
N ASP A 82 -19.66 22.03 -5.11
CA ASP A 82 -18.73 22.38 -4.05
C ASP A 82 -18.22 21.12 -3.33
N ARG A 83 -16.95 21.11 -2.93
CA ARG A 83 -16.29 20.03 -2.20
C ARG A 83 -16.80 19.90 -0.75
N GLY A 84 -17.39 20.95 -0.19
CA GLY A 84 -17.86 21.01 1.19
C GLY A 84 -17.12 22.06 2.02
N GLY A 85 -17.66 22.36 3.22
CA GLY A 85 -17.19 23.46 4.07
C GLY A 85 -15.93 23.16 4.89
N THR A 86 -15.42 21.94 4.87
CA THR A 86 -14.23 21.53 5.65
C THR A 86 -12.95 21.83 4.86
N SER A 87 -11.89 22.26 5.56
CA SER A 87 -10.56 22.37 4.96
C SER A 87 -10.08 21.01 4.43
N ALA A 88 -9.64 20.97 3.17
CA ALA A 88 -9.34 19.73 2.46
C ALA A 88 -8.35 18.81 3.18
N ASN A 89 -7.26 19.37 3.73
CA ASN A 89 -6.23 18.61 4.44
C ASN A 89 -6.27 18.80 5.97
N SER A 90 -7.44 19.03 6.54
CA SER A 90 -7.60 19.15 7.99
C SER A 90 -8.97 18.64 8.40
N PRO A 91 -9.21 17.32 8.29
CA PRO A 91 -10.51 16.72 8.57
C PRO A 91 -10.93 16.95 10.03
N GLY A 92 -9.99 17.03 10.97
CA GLY A 92 -10.32 17.13 12.40
C GLY A 92 -11.23 15.97 12.81
N LEU A 93 -12.47 16.28 13.18
CA LEU A 93 -13.49 15.28 13.52
C LEU A 93 -14.37 14.86 12.33
N VAL A 94 -14.24 15.52 11.17
CA VAL A 94 -15.13 15.32 10.02
C VAL A 94 -14.90 13.95 9.41
N ALA A 95 -16.00 13.18 9.30
CA ALA A 95 -16.03 11.86 8.70
C ALA A 95 -16.09 11.95 7.17
N ALA A 96 -15.36 11.08 6.47
CA ALA A 96 -15.52 10.91 5.03
C ALA A 96 -16.91 10.32 4.70
N ALA A 97 -17.46 10.67 3.53
CA ALA A 97 -18.73 10.15 3.04
C ALA A 97 -18.61 9.61 1.61
N SER A 98 -19.34 8.55 1.27
CA SER A 98 -19.41 8.02 -0.10
C SER A 98 -20.74 8.38 -0.74
N GLN A 99 -20.73 9.37 -1.62
CA GLN A 99 -21.92 9.97 -2.22
C GLN A 99 -21.79 9.99 -3.74
N GLN A 100 -22.91 9.87 -4.46
CA GLN A 100 -22.93 9.95 -5.92
C GLN A 100 -23.13 11.39 -6.37
N GLY A 101 -22.47 11.79 -7.45
CA GLY A 101 -22.73 13.05 -8.15
C GLY A 101 -22.26 14.27 -7.36
N VAL A 102 -21.25 14.12 -6.51
CA VAL A 102 -20.65 15.22 -5.74
C VAL A 102 -19.18 15.39 -6.06
N VAL A 103 -18.61 16.52 -5.68
CA VAL A 103 -17.18 16.78 -5.82
C VAL A 103 -16.39 15.84 -4.91
N PRO A 104 -15.40 15.08 -5.43
CA PRO A 104 -14.56 14.21 -4.61
C PRO A 104 -13.72 15.01 -3.61
N TRP A 105 -13.43 14.41 -2.46
CA TRP A 105 -12.53 14.99 -1.46
C TRP A 105 -11.09 14.78 -1.90
N THR A 106 -10.53 15.84 -2.49
CA THR A 106 -9.12 15.89 -2.92
C THR A 106 -8.29 16.90 -2.13
N ASP A 107 -7.02 17.10 -2.50
CA ASP A 107 -6.08 17.98 -1.79
C ASP A 107 -5.92 17.56 -0.33
N ILE A 108 -5.79 16.25 -0.12
CA ILE A 108 -5.70 15.60 1.18
C ILE A 108 -4.52 14.62 1.18
N ASP A 109 -3.76 14.63 2.26
CA ASP A 109 -2.58 13.78 2.44
C ASP A 109 -3.00 12.42 2.99
N TRP A 110 -2.05 11.50 3.04
CA TRP A 110 -2.32 10.13 3.44
C TRP A 110 -2.81 10.02 4.90
N ASN A 111 -2.23 10.80 5.82
CA ASN A 111 -2.57 10.77 7.25
C ASN A 111 -3.98 11.33 7.50
N ASN A 112 -4.30 12.42 6.82
CA ASN A 112 -5.61 13.07 6.91
C ASN A 112 -6.69 12.26 6.20
N ALA A 113 -6.37 11.61 5.06
CA ALA A 113 -7.29 10.66 4.43
C ALA A 113 -7.63 9.51 5.39
N LYS A 114 -6.61 8.94 6.06
CA LYS A 114 -6.81 7.91 7.09
C LYS A 114 -7.67 8.40 8.24
N THR A 115 -7.38 9.59 8.78
CA THR A 115 -8.18 10.23 9.84
C THR A 115 -9.64 10.43 9.42
N ALA A 116 -9.89 10.92 8.20
CA ALA A 116 -11.25 11.14 7.69
C ALA A 116 -12.04 9.82 7.56
N CYS A 117 -11.38 8.74 7.13
CA CYS A 117 -11.99 7.40 7.12
C CYS A 117 -12.34 6.92 8.54
N GLU A 118 -11.39 7.02 9.48
CA GLU A 118 -11.56 6.58 10.88
C GLU A 118 -12.63 7.38 11.62
N ASN A 119 -12.82 8.65 11.26
CA ASN A 119 -13.89 9.48 11.80
C ASN A 119 -15.29 8.95 11.44
N ARG A 120 -15.42 8.15 10.38
CA ARG A 120 -16.69 7.50 10.04
C ARG A 120 -16.90 6.25 10.88
N VAL A 121 -17.72 6.37 11.92
CA VAL A 121 -18.10 5.24 12.78
C VAL A 121 -19.46 4.68 12.39
N ILE A 122 -19.50 3.38 12.10
CA ILE A 122 -20.69 2.61 11.72
C ILE A 122 -20.92 1.54 12.78
N ASN A 123 -22.06 1.61 13.49
CA ASN A 123 -22.42 0.65 14.55
C ASN A 123 -21.31 0.45 15.61
N GLY A 124 -20.62 1.52 15.98
CA GLY A 124 -19.54 1.49 16.98
C GLY A 124 -18.18 1.01 16.44
N ARG A 125 -18.06 0.73 15.14
CA ARG A 125 -16.78 0.40 14.49
C ARG A 125 -16.38 1.51 13.53
N ALA A 126 -15.16 2.01 13.68
CA ALA A 126 -14.57 2.95 12.74
C ALA A 126 -14.32 2.27 11.39
N CYS A 127 -14.56 3.00 10.31
CA CYS A 127 -14.01 2.66 9.00
C CYS A 127 -12.49 2.89 8.99
N HIS A 128 -11.84 2.42 7.93
CA HIS A 128 -10.41 2.60 7.72
C HIS A 128 -10.13 2.97 6.27
N LEU A 129 -8.98 3.60 6.02
CA LEU A 129 -8.49 3.80 4.66
C LEU A 129 -8.30 2.43 4.01
N VAL A 130 -8.78 2.26 2.78
CA VAL A 130 -8.67 0.97 2.06
C VAL A 130 -7.24 0.44 2.13
N THR A 131 -7.08 -0.80 2.59
CA THR A 131 -5.77 -1.46 2.67
C THR A 131 -5.31 -1.94 1.30
N MET A 132 -4.02 -2.22 1.14
CA MET A 132 -3.49 -2.83 -0.10
C MET A 132 -4.19 -4.15 -0.45
N LYS A 133 -4.51 -4.97 0.56
CA LYS A 133 -5.20 -6.24 0.37
C LYS A 133 -6.63 -6.05 -0.11
N GLU A 134 -7.36 -5.07 0.42
CA GLU A 134 -8.74 -4.77 0.00
C GLU A 134 -8.77 -4.17 -1.41
N TRP A 135 -7.84 -3.27 -1.74
CA TRP A 135 -7.73 -2.74 -3.10
C TRP A 135 -7.40 -3.85 -4.11
N ALA A 136 -6.37 -4.66 -3.83
CA ALA A 136 -6.00 -5.79 -4.68
C ALA A 136 -7.15 -6.80 -4.80
N THR A 137 -7.91 -7.03 -3.72
CA THR A 137 -9.13 -7.83 -3.77
C THR A 137 -10.11 -7.31 -4.81
N MET A 138 -10.33 -5.99 -4.88
CA MET A 138 -11.19 -5.40 -5.89
C MET A 138 -10.65 -5.60 -7.30
N CYS A 139 -9.35 -5.39 -7.53
CA CYS A 139 -8.73 -5.59 -8.85
C CYS A 139 -8.82 -7.05 -9.31
N PHE A 140 -8.52 -8.00 -8.42
CA PHE A 140 -8.69 -9.43 -8.74
C PHE A 140 -10.15 -9.80 -8.96
N LEU A 141 -11.07 -9.21 -8.21
CA LEU A 141 -12.51 -9.42 -8.41
C LEU A 141 -12.99 -8.89 -9.77
N ILE A 142 -12.55 -7.70 -10.17
CA ILE A 142 -12.82 -7.14 -11.51
C ILE A 142 -12.36 -8.11 -12.59
N LYS A 143 -11.12 -8.58 -12.49
CA LYS A 143 -10.53 -9.53 -13.43
C LYS A 143 -11.25 -10.89 -13.43
N LEU A 144 -11.79 -11.30 -12.29
CA LEU A 144 -12.57 -12.53 -12.17
C LEU A 144 -13.94 -12.40 -12.82
N LEU A 145 -14.68 -11.33 -12.52
CA LEU A 145 -16.06 -11.13 -12.96
C LEU A 145 -16.16 -10.70 -14.41
N ARG A 146 -15.24 -9.84 -14.86
CA ARG A 146 -15.33 -9.23 -16.18
C ARG A 146 -14.52 -9.98 -17.22
N GLY A 147 -15.09 -10.08 -18.43
CA GLY A 147 -14.36 -10.51 -19.63
C GLY A 147 -13.68 -9.36 -20.36
N ASP A 148 -14.02 -8.12 -19.99
CA ASP A 148 -13.45 -6.88 -20.48
C ASP A 148 -12.85 -6.06 -19.33
N ASP A 149 -11.94 -5.16 -19.66
CA ASP A 149 -11.33 -4.31 -18.65
C ASP A 149 -12.34 -3.26 -18.12
N ILE A 150 -12.25 -2.96 -16.82
CA ILE A 150 -12.98 -1.85 -16.23
C ILE A 150 -12.62 -0.53 -16.91
N ARG A 151 -13.64 0.30 -17.14
CA ARG A 151 -13.50 1.65 -17.69
C ARG A 151 -13.39 2.68 -16.57
N GLY A 152 -13.02 3.90 -16.89
CA GLY A 152 -12.93 4.97 -15.91
C GLY A 152 -12.56 6.31 -16.53
N ASN A 153 -12.59 7.38 -15.74
CA ASN A 153 -12.06 8.66 -16.16
C ASN A 153 -10.53 8.62 -16.16
N ASN A 154 -9.89 8.03 -17.17
CA ASN A 154 -8.44 8.02 -17.35
C ASN A 154 -8.00 8.78 -18.62
N ASP A 155 -8.93 9.48 -19.27
CA ASP A 155 -8.71 10.36 -20.42
C ASP A 155 -9.67 11.55 -20.39
N TRP A 156 -9.39 12.51 -19.50
CA TRP A 156 -10.01 13.85 -19.45
C TRP A 156 -11.55 13.86 -19.51
N GLY A 157 -12.17 13.09 -18.62
CA GLY A 157 -13.62 12.97 -18.46
C GLY A 157 -14.21 11.66 -18.98
N LYS A 158 -13.46 10.88 -19.77
CA LYS A 158 -13.85 9.59 -20.31
C LYS A 158 -12.75 8.54 -20.14
N ASP A 159 -12.99 7.34 -20.67
CA ASP A 159 -11.94 6.33 -20.80
C ASP A 159 -11.14 6.49 -22.11
N TYR A 160 -9.83 6.22 -22.06
CA TYR A 160 -8.93 6.34 -23.20
C TYR A 160 -9.27 5.39 -24.36
N ARG A 161 -9.97 4.29 -24.07
CA ARG A 161 -10.41 3.29 -25.08
C ARG A 161 -11.71 3.69 -25.75
N ASP A 162 -12.48 4.57 -25.12
CA ASP A 162 -13.81 4.91 -25.59
C ASP A 162 -13.74 6.10 -26.56
N ALA A 163 -14.63 6.08 -27.55
CA ALA A 163 -14.73 7.14 -28.54
C ALA A 163 -15.07 8.47 -27.88
N ASP A 164 -14.65 9.57 -28.50
CA ASP A 164 -15.03 10.91 -28.09
C ASP A 164 -16.51 11.16 -28.41
N SER A 165 -17.38 10.79 -27.48
CA SER A 165 -18.84 10.83 -27.63
C SER A 165 -19.49 11.06 -26.26
N TRP A 166 -20.53 11.88 -26.25
CA TRP A 166 -21.17 12.40 -25.02
C TRP A 166 -21.53 11.31 -24.00
N GLU A 167 -22.00 10.16 -24.46
CA GLU A 167 -22.38 9.02 -23.63
C GLU A 167 -21.23 8.35 -22.87
N ASN A 168 -19.97 8.63 -23.21
CA ASN A 168 -18.79 8.06 -22.58
C ASN A 168 -18.19 8.96 -21.48
N TYR A 169 -18.70 10.19 -21.34
CA TYR A 169 -18.20 11.16 -20.37
C TYR A 169 -18.95 11.06 -19.03
N GLY A 170 -18.22 11.24 -17.94
CA GLY A 170 -18.81 11.59 -16.65
C GLY A 170 -19.24 13.05 -16.59
N ILE A 171 -19.97 13.43 -15.55
CA ILE A 171 -20.39 14.82 -15.33
C ILE A 171 -19.20 15.60 -14.76
N MET A 172 -18.78 16.66 -15.44
CA MET A 172 -17.65 17.50 -15.03
C MET A 172 -17.77 17.96 -13.57
N ASP A 173 -16.67 17.86 -12.84
CA ASP A 173 -16.48 18.53 -11.54
C ASP A 173 -16.19 20.03 -11.79
N PRO A 174 -17.09 20.96 -11.39
CA PRO A 174 -16.91 22.38 -11.66
C PRO A 174 -15.82 23.04 -10.79
N VAL A 175 -15.38 22.40 -9.71
CA VAL A 175 -14.31 22.91 -8.83
C VAL A 175 -12.93 22.64 -9.44
N LYS A 176 -12.82 21.66 -10.34
CA LYS A 176 -11.62 21.40 -11.14
C LYS A 176 -12.01 21.15 -12.60
N PRO A 177 -12.27 22.22 -13.38
CA PRO A 177 -12.56 22.09 -14.82
C PRO A 177 -11.32 21.60 -15.59
N GLY A 178 -11.51 21.29 -16.87
CA GLY A 178 -10.42 20.92 -17.77
C GLY A 178 -9.38 22.05 -17.96
N TYR A 179 -8.20 21.65 -18.40
CA TYR A 179 -7.07 22.54 -18.68
C TYR A 179 -6.20 21.95 -19.80
N SER A 180 -5.19 22.71 -20.26
CA SER A 180 -4.28 22.28 -21.34
C SER A 180 -4.99 21.84 -22.64
N GLY A 181 -6.12 22.48 -22.96
CA GLY A 181 -6.90 22.18 -24.17
C GLY A 181 -7.98 21.12 -23.99
N HIS A 182 -8.20 20.62 -22.77
CA HIS A 182 -9.30 19.72 -22.43
C HIS A 182 -10.42 20.47 -21.71
N ASP A 183 -11.68 20.10 -21.98
CA ASP A 183 -12.86 20.70 -21.34
C ASP A 183 -13.13 20.15 -19.94
N ILE A 184 -12.79 18.88 -19.70
CA ILE A 184 -13.02 18.16 -18.44
C ILE A 184 -11.68 17.63 -17.92
N SER A 185 -11.47 17.65 -16.60
CA SER A 185 -10.39 16.91 -15.95
C SER A 185 -10.97 15.90 -14.97
N ARG A 186 -11.48 16.35 -13.81
CA ARG A 186 -12.26 15.52 -12.88
C ARG A 186 -13.73 15.46 -13.27
N VAL A 187 -14.38 14.39 -12.83
CA VAL A 187 -15.83 14.24 -12.87
C VAL A 187 -16.37 14.03 -11.46
N LEU A 188 -17.65 14.35 -11.27
CA LEU A 188 -18.37 14.07 -10.04
C LEU A 188 -18.37 12.56 -9.78
N THR A 189 -18.29 12.19 -8.51
CA THR A 189 -18.17 10.79 -8.07
C THR A 189 -19.30 9.91 -8.63
N GLY A 190 -18.96 8.79 -9.27
CA GLY A 190 -19.93 7.84 -9.81
C GLY A 190 -20.85 8.37 -10.89
N SER A 191 -20.44 9.43 -11.60
CA SER A 191 -21.23 10.05 -12.67
C SER A 191 -20.98 9.45 -14.05
N GLY A 192 -19.93 8.64 -14.20
CA GLY A 192 -19.62 7.96 -15.46
C GLY A 192 -20.56 6.79 -15.78
N PRO A 193 -20.47 6.22 -17.00
CA PRO A 193 -21.25 5.07 -17.43
C PRO A 193 -21.05 3.84 -16.53
N VAL A 194 -22.00 2.89 -16.59
CA VAL A 194 -21.96 1.66 -15.78
C VAL A 194 -20.74 0.77 -16.06
N THR A 195 -20.07 0.96 -17.21
CA THR A 195 -18.81 0.29 -17.54
C THR A 195 -17.67 0.68 -16.59
N TRP A 196 -17.83 1.76 -15.81
CA TRP A 196 -16.90 2.22 -14.77
C TRP A 196 -17.13 1.54 -13.42
N ALA A 197 -18.19 0.73 -13.31
CA ALA A 197 -18.41 -0.12 -12.15
C ALA A 197 -17.59 -1.41 -12.24
N HIS A 198 -17.08 -1.88 -11.09
CA HIS A 198 -16.20 -3.04 -10.98
C HIS A 198 -16.79 -4.33 -11.58
N ASN A 199 -18.12 -4.46 -11.57
CA ASN A 199 -18.87 -5.60 -12.07
C ASN A 199 -19.71 -5.26 -13.33
N GLY A 200 -19.54 -4.06 -13.90
CA GLY A 200 -20.31 -3.61 -15.05
C GLY A 200 -21.81 -3.37 -14.77
N MET A 201 -22.22 -3.31 -13.50
CA MET A 201 -23.61 -3.11 -13.09
C MET A 201 -23.74 -1.89 -12.16
N ALA A 202 -24.91 -1.26 -12.14
CA ALA A 202 -25.14 -0.03 -11.38
C ALA A 202 -25.01 -0.21 -9.86
N ASN A 203 -25.08 -1.45 -9.36
CA ASN A 203 -24.88 -1.80 -7.96
C ASN A 203 -23.40 -1.99 -7.57
N GLY A 204 -22.48 -1.87 -8.53
CA GLY A 204 -21.06 -2.04 -8.29
C GLY A 204 -20.36 -0.82 -7.72
N VAL A 205 -19.12 -1.04 -7.28
CA VAL A 205 -18.17 0.00 -6.90
C VAL A 205 -17.68 0.72 -8.16
N PHE A 206 -17.77 2.05 -8.19
CA PHE A 206 -17.38 2.93 -9.28
C PHE A 206 -15.99 3.54 -9.07
N ASP A 207 -15.42 4.06 -10.16
CA ASP A 207 -14.23 4.91 -10.19
C ASP A 207 -12.97 4.25 -9.61
N ILE A 208 -12.86 2.91 -9.72
CA ILE A 208 -11.62 2.19 -9.36
C ILE A 208 -10.48 2.54 -10.33
N VAL A 209 -10.82 2.89 -11.57
CA VAL A 209 -9.87 3.38 -12.56
C VAL A 209 -10.16 4.86 -12.81
N GLY A 210 -9.12 5.67 -12.63
CA GLY A 210 -9.16 7.09 -12.96
C GLY A 210 -9.97 7.96 -12.00
N ASN A 211 -10.36 9.12 -12.52
CA ASN A 211 -10.88 10.29 -11.84
C ASN A 211 -9.86 10.91 -10.87
N VAL A 212 -9.42 10.22 -9.83
CA VAL A 212 -8.35 10.67 -8.95
C VAL A 212 -7.56 9.45 -8.50
N TRP A 213 -6.28 9.64 -8.25
CA TRP A 213 -5.53 8.63 -7.51
C TRP A 213 -6.13 8.47 -6.12
N GLU A 214 -6.20 7.25 -5.62
CA GLU A 214 -6.72 6.98 -4.28
C GLU A 214 -5.59 6.52 -3.36
N TRP A 215 -5.36 7.24 -2.27
CA TRP A 215 -4.50 6.78 -1.18
C TRP A 215 -4.98 5.43 -0.66
N VAL A 216 -4.04 4.52 -0.39
CA VAL A 216 -4.29 3.25 0.29
C VAL A 216 -3.37 3.11 1.50
N ASP A 217 -3.81 2.39 2.54
CA ASP A 217 -3.09 2.23 3.81
C ASP A 217 -1.84 1.35 3.63
N PHE A 218 -0.77 1.93 3.09
CA PHE A 218 0.52 1.27 2.85
C PHE A 218 1.63 2.30 2.69
N LEU A 219 2.70 2.07 3.46
CA LEU A 219 3.93 2.85 3.42
C LEU A 219 5.12 1.96 3.07
N ILE A 220 6.08 2.56 2.38
CA ILE A 220 7.45 2.06 2.27
C ILE A 220 8.42 3.11 2.81
N ASP A 221 9.58 2.67 3.26
CA ASP A 221 10.73 3.53 3.61
C ASP A 221 11.96 3.01 2.87
N CYS A 222 12.54 3.81 1.96
CA CYS A 222 13.62 3.39 1.06
C CYS A 222 13.32 2.03 0.36
N GLY A 223 12.10 1.82 -0.13
CA GLY A 223 11.68 0.56 -0.76
C GLY A 223 11.40 -0.60 0.20
N ARG A 224 11.53 -0.42 1.51
CA ARG A 224 11.19 -1.41 2.54
C ARG A 224 9.75 -1.21 3.02
N HIS A 225 8.96 -2.27 2.98
CA HIS A 225 7.66 -2.35 3.65
C HIS A 225 7.78 -3.24 4.88
N GLN A 226 7.35 -2.77 6.04
CA GLN A 226 7.29 -3.58 7.26
C GLN A 226 5.84 -3.99 7.54
N THR A 227 5.64 -5.30 7.65
CA THR A 227 4.37 -5.87 8.12
C THR A 227 4.40 -6.03 9.63
N LYS A 228 3.22 -5.92 10.24
CA LYS A 228 3.00 -6.03 11.67
C LYS A 228 1.91 -7.05 11.93
N LYS A 229 2.13 -7.97 12.87
CA LYS A 229 1.15 -8.95 13.31
C LYS A 229 1.05 -8.93 14.83
N ALA A 230 -0.16 -8.85 15.36
CA ALA A 230 -0.37 -8.71 16.80
C ALA A 230 -0.17 -10.03 17.55
N ALA A 231 0.28 -9.95 18.80
CA ALA A 231 0.20 -10.98 19.82
C ALA A 231 0.24 -10.32 21.20
N GLN A 232 0.16 -11.09 22.27
CA GLN A 232 0.31 -10.59 23.63
C GLN A 232 1.21 -11.49 24.46
N ILE A 233 1.94 -10.93 25.43
CA ILE A 233 2.65 -11.72 26.43
C ILE A 233 1.66 -12.56 27.21
N LYS A 234 1.98 -13.84 27.37
CA LYS A 234 1.21 -14.77 28.18
C LYS A 234 2.04 -15.27 29.35
N ASP A 235 2.12 -14.44 30.39
CA ASP A 235 2.84 -14.78 31.61
C ASP A 235 2.26 -14.06 32.83
N THR A 236 1.79 -14.81 33.84
CA THR A 236 0.94 -14.25 34.92
C THR A 236 1.68 -13.25 35.80
N ASP A 237 2.99 -13.42 35.98
CA ASP A 237 3.88 -12.48 36.67
C ASP A 237 4.68 -11.59 35.73
N GLY A 238 4.37 -11.63 34.42
CA GLY A 238 5.09 -10.93 33.38
C GLY A 238 6.46 -11.55 33.08
N ILE A 239 7.24 -10.86 32.25
CA ILE A 239 8.62 -11.23 31.94
C ILE A 239 9.61 -10.23 32.53
N THR A 240 10.83 -10.70 32.77
CA THR A 240 11.98 -9.93 33.26
C THR A 240 13.08 -9.88 32.22
N VAL A 241 14.14 -9.10 32.44
CA VAL A 241 15.28 -8.99 31.51
C VAL A 241 16.04 -10.30 31.30
N ASP A 242 15.89 -11.26 32.21
CA ASP A 242 16.59 -12.55 32.18
C ASP A 242 15.84 -13.62 31.36
N ASP A 243 14.60 -13.35 30.95
CA ASP A 243 13.78 -14.30 30.20
C ASP A 243 14.31 -14.50 28.77
N THR A 244 14.73 -15.75 28.51
CA THR A 244 15.25 -16.20 27.21
C THR A 244 14.23 -16.98 26.39
N ALA A 245 13.04 -17.18 26.96
CA ALA A 245 11.87 -17.70 26.27
C ALA A 245 10.66 -16.87 26.71
N ILE A 246 9.79 -16.52 25.76
CA ILE A 246 8.60 -15.70 26.01
C ILE A 246 7.41 -16.49 25.49
N VAL A 247 6.45 -16.76 26.38
CA VAL A 247 5.17 -17.37 26.00
C VAL A 247 4.23 -16.25 25.56
N ILE A 248 3.53 -16.45 24.45
CA ILE A 248 2.60 -15.49 23.86
C ILE A 248 1.27 -16.15 23.52
N ASP A 249 0.20 -15.37 23.56
CA ASP A 249 -1.13 -15.77 23.08
C ASP A 249 -1.72 -14.70 22.14
N ASN A 250 -2.97 -14.89 21.71
CA ASN A 250 -3.67 -14.00 20.78
C ASN A 250 -2.87 -13.72 19.49
N VAL A 251 -2.09 -14.70 19.04
CA VAL A 251 -1.19 -14.57 17.89
C VAL A 251 -1.97 -14.43 16.60
N GLU A 252 -1.83 -13.29 15.95
CA GLU A 252 -2.40 -13.01 14.65
C GLU A 252 -1.64 -13.77 13.56
N SER A 253 -2.38 -14.55 12.77
CA SER A 253 -1.87 -15.26 11.59
C SER A 253 -0.55 -16.02 11.85
N PRO A 254 -0.52 -16.98 12.80
CA PRO A 254 0.72 -17.62 13.26
C PRO A 254 1.51 -18.30 12.13
N SER A 255 0.85 -18.73 11.05
CA SER A 255 1.52 -19.29 9.86
C SER A 255 2.40 -18.29 9.09
N LEU A 256 2.28 -16.99 9.37
CA LEU A 256 3.08 -15.91 8.76
C LEU A 256 4.22 -15.44 9.66
N TRP A 257 4.31 -15.94 10.89
CA TRP A 257 5.41 -15.61 11.78
C TRP A 257 6.68 -16.33 11.32
N PRO A 258 7.85 -15.67 11.31
CA PRO A 258 9.11 -16.34 11.03
C PRO A 258 9.32 -17.51 11.98
N ALA A 259 9.57 -18.71 11.43
CA ALA A 259 9.84 -19.89 12.23
C ALA A 259 11.12 -19.75 13.09
N GLY A 260 12.04 -18.86 12.70
CA GLY A 260 13.23 -18.47 13.44
C GLY A 260 13.86 -17.21 12.85
N GLY A 261 14.72 -16.55 13.63
CA GLY A 261 15.34 -15.26 13.25
C GLY A 261 14.33 -14.12 13.16
N GLY A 262 13.17 -14.24 13.81
CA GLY A 262 12.15 -13.22 13.78
C GLY A 262 12.43 -12.08 14.75
N LEU A 263 11.78 -10.95 14.50
CA LEU A 263 11.84 -9.75 15.31
C LEU A 263 10.43 -9.45 15.83
N ILE A 264 10.35 -9.13 17.10
CA ILE A 264 9.15 -8.57 17.73
C ILE A 264 9.47 -7.22 18.37
N LEU A 265 8.45 -6.39 18.49
CA LEU A 265 8.41 -5.20 19.34
C LEU A 265 7.40 -5.46 20.46
N ILE A 266 7.85 -5.47 21.70
CA ILE A 266 6.98 -5.40 22.88
C ILE A 266 6.66 -3.92 23.09
N LYS A 267 5.38 -3.58 23.07
CA LYS A 267 4.91 -2.19 23.17
C LYS A 267 5.06 -1.69 24.61
N ALA A 268 5.45 -0.43 24.73
CA ALA A 268 5.51 0.29 25.99
C ALA A 268 4.16 0.24 26.74
N GLU A 269 4.22 -0.13 28.01
CA GLU A 269 3.10 -0.14 28.93
C GLU A 269 3.49 0.43 30.29
N ASP A 270 2.58 1.20 30.91
CA ASP A 270 2.82 1.90 32.19
C ASP A 270 4.11 2.73 32.22
N VAL A 271 5.15 2.23 32.91
CA VAL A 271 6.48 2.84 33.06
C VAL A 271 7.53 2.20 32.16
N ASN A 272 7.19 1.07 31.52
CA ASN A 272 8.08 0.32 30.64
C ASN A 272 8.11 0.98 29.26
N THR A 273 9.20 0.76 28.53
CA THR A 273 9.44 1.35 27.21
C THR A 273 9.37 0.28 26.13
N ASP A 274 9.16 0.71 24.89
CA ASP A 274 9.22 -0.16 23.71
C ASP A 274 10.53 -0.98 23.71
N GLU A 275 10.42 -2.30 23.55
CA GLU A 275 11.55 -3.22 23.52
C GLU A 275 11.52 -4.10 22.27
N TYR A 276 12.63 -4.10 21.51
CA TYR A 276 12.81 -5.04 20.41
C TYR A 276 13.48 -6.33 20.90
N VAL A 277 12.92 -7.46 20.49
CA VAL A 277 13.43 -8.79 20.83
C VAL A 277 13.56 -9.62 19.55
N THR A 278 14.73 -10.21 19.33
CA THR A 278 14.88 -11.25 18.30
C THR A 278 14.72 -12.62 18.91
N TYR A 279 14.25 -13.60 18.14
CA TYR A 279 14.08 -14.98 18.61
C TYR A 279 14.57 -15.98 17.56
N THR A 280 15.03 -17.16 18.01
CA THR A 280 15.58 -18.19 17.11
C THR A 280 14.58 -19.27 16.76
N SER A 281 13.50 -19.45 17.54
CA SER A 281 12.42 -20.36 17.19
C SER A 281 11.06 -19.88 17.67
N PHE A 282 10.03 -20.18 16.88
CA PHE A 282 8.61 -19.95 17.18
C PHE A 282 7.90 -21.31 17.25
N ILE A 283 7.42 -21.68 18.43
CA ILE A 283 6.94 -23.04 18.75
C ILE A 283 5.45 -22.98 19.11
N ASP A 284 4.63 -23.81 18.47
CA ASP A 284 3.22 -24.00 18.82
C ASP A 284 3.11 -24.97 20.00
N ASN A 285 2.48 -24.54 21.10
CA ASN A 285 2.32 -25.36 22.30
C ASN A 285 1.09 -26.30 22.23
N GLY A 286 0.24 -26.16 21.21
CA GLY A 286 -0.94 -26.99 20.99
C GLY A 286 -2.16 -26.62 21.86
N ASP A 287 -2.08 -25.53 22.63
CA ASP A 287 -3.14 -25.04 23.52
C ASP A 287 -3.62 -23.61 23.17
N GLY A 288 -3.20 -23.09 22.01
CA GLY A 288 -3.49 -21.73 21.57
C GLY A 288 -2.44 -20.69 21.99
N THR A 289 -1.42 -21.12 22.75
CA THR A 289 -0.23 -20.31 23.03
C THR A 289 0.95 -20.74 22.16
N TYR A 290 1.92 -19.85 22.05
CA TYR A 290 3.17 -20.08 21.35
C TYR A 290 4.34 -19.68 22.23
N THR A 291 5.51 -20.30 22.03
CA THR A 291 6.73 -19.93 22.74
C THR A 291 7.78 -19.44 21.75
N LEU A 292 8.25 -18.21 21.96
CA LEU A 292 9.45 -17.68 21.36
C LEU A 292 10.64 -18.15 22.19
N THR A 293 11.59 -18.87 21.60
CA THR A 293 12.77 -19.36 22.32
C THR A 293 14.05 -18.75 21.76
N GLY A 294 15.09 -18.69 22.60
CA GLY A 294 16.37 -18.08 22.23
C GLY A 294 16.23 -16.57 22.05
N CYS A 295 15.37 -15.95 22.85
CA CYS A 295 15.11 -14.53 22.81
C CYS A 295 16.39 -13.75 23.16
N GLN A 296 16.79 -12.84 22.28
CA GLN A 296 17.77 -11.80 22.60
C GLN A 296 17.02 -10.49 22.81
N ARG A 297 17.09 -9.99 24.04
CA ARG A 297 16.39 -8.80 24.54
C ARG A 297 17.13 -7.51 24.19
N GLY A 298 16.46 -6.35 24.23
CA GLY A 298 17.08 -5.04 24.00
C GLY A 298 17.78 -4.86 22.65
N GLN A 299 17.17 -5.33 21.56
CA GLN A 299 17.72 -5.23 20.21
C GLN A 299 17.39 -3.87 19.58
N ASN A 300 17.94 -3.60 18.39
CA ASN A 300 17.66 -2.39 17.61
C ASN A 300 17.77 -1.06 18.39
N GLY A 301 18.70 -0.98 19.35
CA GLY A 301 18.93 0.21 20.18
C GLY A 301 17.95 0.40 21.35
N SER A 302 17.01 -0.53 21.56
CA SER A 302 16.20 -0.59 22.79
C SER A 302 16.98 -1.17 23.97
N ALA A 303 16.46 -1.02 25.18
CA ALA A 303 17.00 -1.65 26.38
C ALA A 303 16.09 -2.81 26.81
N ALA A 304 16.69 -3.90 27.30
CA ALA A 304 15.93 -4.98 27.91
C ALA A 304 15.20 -4.46 29.16
N SER A 305 13.90 -4.74 29.27
CA SER A 305 13.09 -4.30 30.41
C SER A 305 12.19 -5.40 30.97
N ALA A 306 11.44 -5.13 32.04
CA ALA A 306 10.37 -6.02 32.47
C ALA A 306 9.10 -5.67 31.70
N HIS A 307 8.25 -6.66 31.41
CA HIS A 307 6.95 -6.42 30.80
C HIS A 307 5.84 -7.21 31.48
N ASN A 308 4.65 -6.62 31.57
CA ASN A 308 3.51 -7.22 32.25
C ASN A 308 2.85 -8.35 31.44
N ASP A 309 2.03 -9.17 32.11
CA ASP A 309 1.07 -10.05 31.42
C ASP A 309 0.20 -9.24 30.46
N ASN A 310 -0.11 -9.81 29.30
CA ASN A 310 -0.90 -9.18 28.24
C ASN A 310 -0.26 -7.91 27.64
N ALA A 311 1.03 -7.64 27.84
CA ALA A 311 1.71 -6.58 27.11
C ALA A 311 1.61 -6.86 25.59
N ASP A 312 1.26 -5.83 24.82
CA ASP A 312 1.03 -5.97 23.39
C ASP A 312 2.35 -6.20 22.64
N ILE A 313 2.32 -7.11 21.67
CA ILE A 313 3.45 -7.47 20.82
C ILE A 313 3.10 -7.20 19.36
N GLU A 314 4.03 -6.58 18.64
CA GLU A 314 4.02 -6.53 17.17
C GLU A 314 5.15 -7.40 16.63
N GLN A 315 4.83 -8.48 15.91
CA GLN A 315 5.81 -9.19 15.10
C GLN A 315 6.09 -8.40 13.83
N LEU A 316 7.36 -8.10 13.58
CA LEU A 316 7.82 -7.24 12.50
C LEU A 316 8.53 -8.06 11.42
N THR A 317 8.02 -8.02 10.19
CA THR A 317 8.69 -8.63 9.03
C THR A 317 8.86 -7.60 7.92
N ASP A 318 10.10 -7.40 7.50
CA ASP A 318 10.45 -6.49 6.42
C ASP A 318 10.45 -7.18 5.05
N TYR A 319 9.93 -6.47 4.06
CA TYR A 319 9.92 -6.87 2.65
C TYR A 319 10.43 -5.73 1.79
N CYS A 320 11.36 -6.00 0.88
CA CYS A 320 11.71 -5.04 -0.16
C CYS A 320 10.71 -5.14 -1.31
N VAL A 321 10.17 -4.00 -1.76
CA VAL A 321 9.17 -3.95 -2.84
C VAL A 321 9.78 -3.67 -4.22
N ILE A 322 11.11 -3.55 -4.32
CA ILE A 322 11.83 -3.16 -5.54
C ILE A 322 12.11 -4.40 -6.41
N PRO A 323 11.49 -4.57 -7.59
CA PRO A 323 11.74 -5.70 -8.47
C PRO A 323 13.20 -5.80 -8.88
N GLY A 324 13.84 -6.94 -8.63
CA GLY A 324 15.26 -7.18 -8.89
C GLY A 324 16.23 -6.32 -8.07
N GLY A 325 15.74 -5.45 -7.16
CA GLY A 325 16.56 -4.59 -6.30
C GLY A 325 16.69 -5.13 -4.88
N TRP A 326 17.13 -4.27 -3.97
CA TRP A 326 17.28 -4.56 -2.53
C TRP A 326 17.34 -3.25 -1.74
N THR A 327 17.15 -3.33 -0.42
CA THR A 327 17.23 -2.19 0.49
C THR A 327 17.97 -2.57 1.76
N ALA A 328 18.74 -1.64 2.31
CA ALA A 328 19.57 -1.82 3.50
C ALA A 328 19.74 -0.48 4.24
N ASN A 329 20.52 -0.49 5.31
CA ASN A 329 20.94 0.70 6.04
C ASN A 329 22.47 0.74 6.07
N ILE A 330 23.06 1.95 6.07
CA ILE A 330 24.50 2.12 6.31
C ILE A 330 24.80 1.74 7.77
N ALA A 331 25.68 0.76 7.97
CA ALA A 331 25.94 0.16 9.28
C ALA A 331 27.06 0.86 10.07
N ASP A 332 28.06 1.39 9.37
CA ASP A 332 29.26 1.97 9.96
C ASP A 332 29.11 3.47 10.26
N GLY A 333 30.22 4.22 10.29
CA GLY A 333 30.22 5.65 10.61
C GLY A 333 29.47 6.55 9.62
N GLY A 334 28.95 6.00 8.51
CA GLY A 334 28.33 6.77 7.45
C GLY A 334 29.26 6.99 6.26
N LEU A 335 28.74 7.69 5.26
CA LEU A 335 29.49 8.12 4.08
C LEU A 335 29.96 9.57 4.28
N ASP A 336 31.27 9.80 4.26
CA ASP A 336 31.79 11.17 4.18
C ASP A 336 31.58 11.76 2.77
N ASN A 337 31.83 13.06 2.57
CA ASN A 337 31.65 13.72 1.26
C ASN A 337 32.95 13.80 0.43
N THR A 338 34.00 13.05 0.77
CA THR A 338 35.34 13.20 0.18
C THR A 338 35.94 11.93 -0.40
N ASN A 339 35.57 10.75 0.10
CA ASN A 339 36.11 9.49 -0.38
C ASN A 339 35.35 9.02 -1.63
N ASP A 340 36.08 8.79 -2.72
CA ASP A 340 35.55 8.20 -3.96
C ASP A 340 36.63 7.32 -4.63
N PRO A 341 36.39 6.00 -4.81
CA PRO A 341 35.20 5.27 -4.36
C PRO A 341 35.11 5.25 -2.82
N ALA A 342 33.90 5.20 -2.29
CA ALA A 342 33.64 5.00 -0.87
C ALA A 342 33.43 3.52 -0.56
N THR A 343 33.97 3.07 0.57
CA THR A 343 33.75 1.72 1.11
C THR A 343 32.99 1.84 2.42
N PHE A 344 31.89 1.10 2.56
CA PHE A 344 31.03 1.12 3.73
C PHE A 344 30.37 -0.23 3.99
N ASP A 345 30.02 -0.52 5.24
CA ASP A 345 29.22 -1.70 5.59
C ASP A 345 27.71 -1.41 5.52
N ILE A 346 26.92 -2.40 5.09
CA ILE A 346 25.46 -2.39 5.16
C ILE A 346 24.92 -3.34 6.24
N GLU A 347 23.80 -2.97 6.83
CA GLU A 347 23.02 -3.80 7.74
C GLU A 347 21.55 -3.86 7.32
N LYS A 348 20.79 -4.78 7.93
CA LYS A 348 19.35 -4.96 7.69
C LYS A 348 19.01 -5.13 6.20
N LEU A 349 19.87 -5.81 5.45
CA LEU A 349 19.65 -6.09 4.04
C LEU A 349 18.36 -6.89 3.85
N VAL A 350 17.47 -6.36 3.01
CA VAL A 350 16.24 -7.04 2.56
C VAL A 350 16.27 -7.09 1.03
N LEU A 351 16.25 -8.32 0.50
CA LEU A 351 16.27 -8.55 -0.94
C LEU A 351 14.88 -8.33 -1.54
N GLY A 352 14.83 -7.62 -2.66
CA GLY A 352 13.62 -7.49 -3.48
C GLY A 352 13.32 -8.75 -4.28
N PRO A 353 12.11 -8.85 -4.86
CA PRO A 353 11.72 -10.04 -5.61
C PRO A 353 12.69 -10.29 -6.79
N GLY A 354 13.20 -11.52 -6.87
CA GLY A 354 14.13 -11.94 -7.93
C GLY A 354 15.60 -11.50 -7.73
N ASN A 355 15.93 -10.76 -6.67
CA ASN A 355 17.31 -10.44 -6.31
C ASN A 355 17.89 -11.50 -5.34
N ASN A 356 19.16 -11.86 -5.53
CA ASN A 356 19.85 -12.84 -4.67
C ASN A 356 20.92 -12.21 -3.75
N SER A 357 21.47 -11.06 -4.13
CA SER A 357 22.49 -10.32 -3.38
C SER A 357 22.77 -8.96 -4.05
N PRO A 358 23.36 -7.98 -3.34
CA PRO A 358 24.03 -6.84 -3.95
C PRO A 358 25.04 -7.26 -5.01
N GLN A 359 25.15 -6.51 -6.11
CA GLN A 359 26.04 -6.82 -7.24
C GLN A 359 26.85 -5.62 -7.71
N VAL A 360 28.02 -5.88 -8.30
CA VAL A 360 28.79 -4.86 -9.01
C VAL A 360 27.97 -4.31 -10.19
N GLY A 361 27.92 -2.99 -10.32
CA GLY A 361 27.09 -2.28 -11.29
C GLY A 361 25.70 -1.89 -10.79
N ASP A 362 25.29 -2.33 -9.60
CA ASP A 362 24.05 -1.84 -8.98
C ASP A 362 24.16 -0.31 -8.77
N THR A 363 23.13 0.41 -9.19
CA THR A 363 22.97 1.83 -8.86
C THR A 363 22.15 1.95 -7.58
N LEU A 364 22.74 2.55 -6.56
CA LEU A 364 22.10 2.79 -5.28
C LEU A 364 21.54 4.20 -5.21
N GLN A 365 20.44 4.37 -4.51
CA GLN A 365 19.93 5.65 -4.03
C GLN A 365 20.15 5.73 -2.52
N CYS A 366 20.82 6.80 -2.08
CA CYS A 366 20.99 7.16 -0.67
C CYS A 366 20.57 8.62 -0.50
N GLU A 367 19.42 8.86 0.13
CA GLU A 367 18.76 10.17 0.15
C GLU A 367 18.64 10.75 -1.27
N THR A 368 19.34 11.84 -1.60
CA THR A 368 19.36 12.46 -2.94
C THR A 368 20.59 12.09 -3.78
N GLU A 369 21.52 11.30 -3.26
CA GLU A 369 22.73 10.86 -3.98
C GLU A 369 22.52 9.48 -4.63
N GLN A 370 23.14 9.28 -5.79
CA GLN A 370 23.32 7.96 -6.38
C GLN A 370 24.78 7.49 -6.27
N LEU A 371 24.93 6.20 -5.98
CA LEU A 371 26.21 5.51 -5.96
C LEU A 371 26.20 4.35 -6.96
N GLU A 372 27.34 3.97 -7.53
CA GLU A 372 27.46 2.78 -8.38
C GLU A 372 28.44 1.78 -7.74
N ILE A 373 27.96 0.57 -7.44
CA ILE A 373 28.78 -0.46 -6.79
C ILE A 373 29.91 -0.90 -7.72
N THR A 374 31.13 -0.87 -7.20
CA THR A 374 32.35 -1.36 -7.88
C THR A 374 32.91 -2.64 -7.25
N GLU A 375 32.62 -2.91 -5.98
CA GLU A 375 33.03 -4.15 -5.29
C GLU A 375 32.01 -4.56 -4.21
N VAL A 376 31.82 -5.86 -4.03
CA VAL A 376 30.97 -6.45 -2.97
C VAL A 376 31.78 -7.48 -2.18
N GLY A 377 31.94 -7.25 -0.89
CA GLY A 377 32.69 -8.08 0.07
C GLY A 377 31.83 -8.58 1.23
N GLY A 378 30.67 -9.19 0.93
CA GLY A 378 29.69 -9.57 1.96
C GLY A 378 28.78 -8.39 2.31
N SER A 379 28.83 -7.90 3.55
CA SER A 379 28.16 -6.65 3.97
C SER A 379 28.92 -5.41 3.51
N MET A 380 30.19 -5.54 3.15
CA MET A 380 31.01 -4.42 2.71
C MET A 380 30.72 -4.11 1.24
N ILE A 381 30.38 -2.86 0.95
CA ILE A 381 30.13 -2.31 -0.38
C ILE A 381 31.19 -1.25 -0.68
N THR A 382 31.82 -1.34 -1.84
CA THR A 382 32.62 -0.24 -2.40
C THR A 382 31.88 0.32 -3.60
N ALA A 383 31.65 1.63 -3.64
CA ALA A 383 30.89 2.28 -4.70
C ALA A 383 31.51 3.63 -5.12
N THR A 384 31.42 3.95 -6.41
CA THR A 384 31.68 5.32 -6.88
C THR A 384 30.53 6.23 -6.48
N ARG A 385 30.83 7.52 -6.36
CA ARG A 385 29.90 8.50 -5.80
C ARG A 385 29.44 9.53 -6.81
N GLY A 386 28.30 10.16 -6.53
CA GLY A 386 27.69 11.11 -7.46
C GLY A 386 27.34 10.48 -8.82
N ALA A 387 26.99 9.20 -8.83
CA ALA A 387 26.62 8.47 -10.03
C ALA A 387 25.45 9.18 -10.74
N ASN A 388 25.40 9.05 -12.07
CA ASN A 388 24.36 9.65 -12.91
C ASN A 388 24.21 11.18 -12.76
N GLY A 389 25.26 11.89 -12.31
CA GLY A 389 25.26 13.34 -12.15
C GLY A 389 24.62 13.85 -10.86
N SER A 390 24.24 12.95 -9.96
CA SER A 390 23.75 13.31 -8.62
C SER A 390 24.84 14.00 -7.80
N SER A 391 24.43 14.84 -6.85
CA SER A 391 25.37 15.57 -5.99
C SER A 391 25.85 14.69 -4.83
N VAL A 392 27.17 14.62 -4.69
CA VAL A 392 27.87 13.97 -3.56
C VAL A 392 27.51 14.67 -2.24
N ALA A 393 27.02 13.93 -1.24
CA ALA A 393 26.60 14.43 0.07
C ALA A 393 27.29 13.71 1.24
N THR A 394 27.00 14.08 2.49
CA THR A 394 27.40 13.27 3.66
C THR A 394 26.17 12.53 4.12
N HIS A 395 26.31 11.23 4.39
CA HIS A 395 25.21 10.39 4.89
C HIS A 395 25.56 9.79 6.23
N ALA A 396 24.67 9.88 7.20
CA ALA A 396 24.90 9.38 8.55
C ALA A 396 24.77 7.84 8.65
N GLN A 397 25.27 7.28 9.74
CA GLN A 397 24.95 5.91 10.15
C GLN A 397 23.44 5.71 10.22
N GLY A 398 22.97 4.55 9.77
CA GLY A 398 21.57 4.14 9.82
C GLY A 398 20.71 4.72 8.70
N VAL A 399 21.23 5.62 7.86
CA VAL A 399 20.51 6.11 6.67
C VAL A 399 20.20 4.93 5.73
N GLY A 400 18.97 4.91 5.21
CA GLY A 400 18.52 3.89 4.28
C GLY A 400 19.19 4.06 2.91
N VAL A 401 19.65 2.94 2.35
CA VAL A 401 20.22 2.86 1.01
C VAL A 401 19.52 1.76 0.23
N ALA A 402 19.08 2.05 -0.98
CA ALA A 402 18.33 1.10 -1.80
C ALA A 402 18.88 1.00 -3.21
N CYS A 403 18.99 -0.22 -3.72
CA CYS A 403 19.30 -0.44 -5.12
C CYS A 403 18.09 -0.08 -5.98
N LEU A 404 18.32 0.77 -6.99
CA LEU A 404 17.35 1.03 -8.03
C LEU A 404 17.03 -0.28 -8.75
N SER A 405 15.76 -0.48 -9.11
CA SER A 405 15.38 -1.68 -9.86
C SER A 405 16.16 -1.74 -11.18
N PRO A 406 16.93 -2.81 -11.45
CA PRO A 406 17.59 -3.00 -12.74
C PRO A 406 16.58 -3.28 -13.87
N GLN A 407 15.31 -3.50 -13.52
CA GLN A 407 14.23 -3.79 -14.46
C GLN A 407 13.52 -2.52 -14.96
N MET A 408 13.81 -1.35 -14.35
CA MET A 408 13.09 -0.11 -14.61
C MET A 408 14.01 1.06 -14.92
N GLY A 409 13.59 1.96 -15.80
CA GLY A 409 14.35 3.17 -16.11
C GLY A 409 14.59 4.08 -14.90
N ASN A 410 15.74 4.75 -14.86
CA ASN A 410 16.12 5.74 -13.84
C ASN A 410 15.96 7.16 -14.40
N SER A 411 14.86 7.84 -14.07
CA SER A 411 14.57 9.19 -14.56
C SER A 411 14.88 10.26 -13.54
N ASN A 412 15.37 11.42 -14.03
CA ASN A 412 15.81 12.56 -13.21
C ASN A 412 16.80 12.17 -12.10
N PRO A 413 17.89 11.44 -12.40
CA PRO A 413 18.82 10.95 -11.39
C PRO A 413 19.60 12.05 -10.65
N ASP A 414 19.72 13.23 -11.25
CA ASP A 414 20.42 14.41 -10.74
C ASP A 414 19.49 15.46 -10.11
N ALA A 415 18.17 15.20 -10.10
CA ALA A 415 17.22 16.12 -9.50
C ALA A 415 17.44 16.25 -7.99
N THR A 416 17.16 17.44 -7.45
CA THR A 416 17.26 17.72 -6.01
C THR A 416 15.87 17.75 -5.37
N GLY A 417 15.81 17.58 -4.05
CA GLY A 417 14.55 17.45 -3.32
C GLY A 417 13.81 16.14 -3.63
N ASP A 418 12.48 16.15 -3.52
CA ASP A 418 11.62 14.95 -3.67
C ASP A 418 11.34 14.59 -5.15
N HIS A 419 12.36 14.69 -5.99
CA HIS A 419 12.25 14.56 -7.45
C HIS A 419 13.30 13.64 -8.09
N ALA A 420 14.30 13.18 -7.33
CA ALA A 420 15.36 12.28 -7.78
C ALA A 420 14.88 10.84 -8.01
N ALA A 421 15.50 10.10 -8.93
CA ALA A 421 15.38 8.63 -9.04
C ALA A 421 13.95 8.10 -9.21
N TYR A 422 13.20 8.71 -10.13
CA TYR A 422 11.89 8.19 -10.51
C TYR A 422 12.06 6.94 -11.36
N GLN A 423 11.45 5.83 -10.95
CA GLN A 423 11.39 4.61 -11.73
C GLN A 423 9.95 4.25 -12.07
N SER A 424 9.73 3.76 -13.29
CA SER A 424 8.42 3.25 -13.68
C SER A 424 8.48 2.26 -14.82
N GLU A 425 7.74 1.16 -14.73
CA GLU A 425 7.51 0.21 -15.81
C GLU A 425 6.12 -0.46 -15.71
N ARG A 426 5.77 -1.34 -16.64
CA ARG A 426 4.52 -2.11 -16.58
C ARG A 426 4.70 -3.38 -15.75
N PHE A 427 3.63 -3.81 -15.09
CA PHE A 427 3.59 -5.08 -14.38
C PHE A 427 3.78 -6.25 -15.36
N ASP A 428 4.67 -7.18 -15.01
CA ASP A 428 4.86 -8.44 -15.76
C ASP A 428 4.31 -9.64 -14.98
N THR A 429 4.77 -9.80 -13.73
CA THR A 429 4.37 -10.89 -12.84
C THR A 429 4.09 -10.38 -11.43
N MET A 430 3.25 -11.09 -10.69
CA MET A 430 2.87 -10.76 -9.32
C MET A 430 3.74 -11.48 -8.28
N ARG A 431 3.91 -10.85 -7.11
CA ARG A 431 4.55 -11.46 -5.94
C ARG A 431 3.79 -12.68 -5.43
N THR A 432 4.54 -13.66 -4.89
CA THR A 432 4.00 -14.97 -4.49
C THR A 432 4.30 -15.34 -3.04
N GLU A 433 5.01 -14.48 -2.32
CA GLU A 433 5.22 -14.60 -0.88
C GLU A 433 3.87 -14.61 -0.15
N GLN A 434 3.67 -15.54 0.79
CA GLN A 434 2.37 -15.81 1.40
C GLN A 434 1.69 -14.57 2.00
N GLU A 435 2.46 -13.68 2.61
CA GLU A 435 1.95 -12.44 3.21
C GLU A 435 1.61 -11.37 2.15
N LEU A 436 2.31 -11.35 1.02
CA LEU A 436 2.21 -10.28 0.00
C LEU A 436 1.41 -10.68 -1.24
N GLU A 437 1.09 -11.95 -1.43
CA GLU A 437 0.45 -12.47 -2.64
C GLU A 437 -0.91 -11.81 -2.92
N ALA A 438 -1.59 -11.39 -1.85
CA ALA A 438 -2.85 -10.66 -1.94
C ALA A 438 -2.67 -9.12 -2.00
N TYR A 439 -1.45 -8.58 -2.13
CA TYR A 439 -1.19 -7.14 -2.18
C TYR A 439 -1.05 -6.60 -3.61
N ALA A 440 -1.05 -7.47 -4.62
CA ALA A 440 -0.83 -7.09 -6.02
C ALA A 440 0.40 -6.18 -6.20
N LEU A 441 1.54 -6.65 -5.69
CA LEU A 441 2.86 -6.06 -5.89
C LEU A 441 3.57 -6.79 -7.05
N PRO A 442 4.37 -6.09 -7.87
CA PRO A 442 5.09 -6.73 -8.96
C PRO A 442 6.27 -7.57 -8.43
N PHE A 443 6.42 -8.79 -8.94
CA PHE A 443 7.65 -9.57 -8.81
C PHE A 443 8.64 -9.16 -9.91
N THR A 444 8.16 -9.01 -11.15
CA THR A 444 8.91 -8.37 -12.23
C THR A 444 8.12 -7.23 -12.88
N ALA A 445 8.86 -6.27 -13.44
CA ALA A 445 8.32 -5.19 -14.25
C ALA A 445 9.18 -4.97 -15.50
N SER A 446 8.58 -4.55 -16.61
CA SER A 446 9.32 -4.24 -17.84
C SER A 446 8.56 -3.25 -18.72
N SER A 447 9.26 -2.72 -19.73
CA SER A 447 8.66 -1.82 -20.72
C SER A 447 7.63 -2.49 -21.60
N GLY A 448 7.77 -3.80 -21.84
CA GLY A 448 6.80 -4.61 -22.55
C GLY A 448 5.54 -4.87 -21.72
N GLY A 449 5.70 -5.10 -20.42
CA GLY A 449 4.61 -5.50 -19.56
C GLY A 449 4.05 -6.87 -19.92
N SER A 450 3.04 -7.29 -19.15
CA SER A 450 2.20 -8.43 -19.46
C SER A 450 0.81 -7.97 -19.92
N GLU A 451 0.27 -8.65 -20.94
CA GLU A 451 -1.14 -8.50 -21.33
C GLU A 451 -2.11 -8.96 -20.22
N GLU A 452 -1.64 -9.73 -19.24
CA GLU A 452 -2.43 -10.18 -18.09
C GLU A 452 -2.73 -9.02 -17.12
N TRP A 453 -1.77 -8.11 -16.92
CA TRP A 453 -1.84 -7.06 -15.90
C TRP A 453 -1.99 -5.67 -16.47
N ASN A 454 -1.21 -5.30 -17.50
CA ASN A 454 -1.23 -4.02 -18.24
C ASN A 454 -1.03 -2.71 -17.47
N ASP A 455 -1.25 -2.68 -16.16
CA ASP A 455 -1.09 -1.48 -15.34
C ASP A 455 0.40 -1.15 -15.08
N ARG A 456 0.67 0.08 -14.65
CA ARG A 456 2.03 0.58 -14.38
C ARG A 456 2.39 0.58 -12.89
N PHE A 457 3.65 0.30 -12.60
CA PHE A 457 4.28 0.48 -11.31
C PHE A 457 5.18 1.71 -11.34
N TYR A 458 5.08 2.55 -10.32
CA TYR A 458 5.91 3.74 -10.15
C TYR A 458 6.50 3.75 -8.74
N ILE A 459 7.79 4.06 -8.61
CA ILE A 459 8.45 4.10 -7.30
C ILE A 459 9.61 5.12 -7.26
N ARG A 460 9.82 5.66 -6.06
CA ARG A 460 11.07 6.30 -5.63
C ARG A 460 11.63 5.55 -4.42
N ASN A 461 12.90 5.15 -4.48
CA ASN A 461 13.52 4.25 -3.50
C ASN A 461 14.31 4.97 -2.40
N TYR A 462 13.78 6.07 -1.87
CA TYR A 462 14.37 6.83 -0.76
C TYR A 462 13.25 7.46 0.05
N ASP A 463 13.50 7.69 1.34
CA ASP A 463 12.54 8.21 2.31
C ASP A 463 11.22 7.42 2.33
N VAL A 464 10.27 7.94 3.09
CA VAL A 464 8.93 7.35 3.19
C VAL A 464 8.10 7.69 1.95
N ARG A 465 7.42 6.67 1.40
CA ARG A 465 6.43 6.82 0.32
C ARG A 465 5.11 6.18 0.71
N ALA A 466 4.03 6.88 0.40
CA ALA A 466 2.68 6.37 0.57
C ALA A 466 2.14 5.84 -0.77
N ALA A 467 1.39 4.72 -0.70
CA ALA A 467 0.82 4.10 -1.88
C ALA A 467 -0.44 4.81 -2.37
N MET A 468 -0.54 4.95 -3.68
CA MET A 468 -1.76 5.30 -4.38
C MET A 468 -2.07 4.30 -5.48
N ARG A 469 -3.37 4.11 -5.73
CA ARG A 469 -3.86 3.20 -6.77
C ARG A 469 -4.90 3.86 -7.68
N GLY A 470 -5.24 3.19 -8.78
CA GLY A 470 -6.36 3.54 -9.66
C GLY A 470 -6.06 4.55 -10.77
N GLY A 471 -5.08 5.44 -10.56
CA GLY A 471 -4.76 6.50 -11.54
C GLY A 471 -5.78 7.65 -11.54
N TYR A 472 -5.53 8.67 -12.37
CA TYR A 472 -6.39 9.85 -12.58
C TYR A 472 -6.65 10.08 -14.07
N TRP A 473 -7.41 11.12 -14.41
CA TRP A 473 -7.88 11.43 -15.78
C TRP A 473 -6.80 11.59 -16.85
N TYR A 474 -5.52 11.66 -16.49
CA TYR A 474 -4.44 11.82 -17.45
C TYR A 474 -3.68 10.50 -17.72
N ASN A 475 -3.88 9.45 -16.92
CA ASN A 475 -3.01 8.26 -17.00
C ASN A 475 -3.17 7.43 -18.27
N GLY A 476 -4.30 7.55 -18.96
CA GLY A 476 -4.67 6.76 -20.14
C GLY A 476 -4.41 5.27 -19.93
N SER A 477 -3.70 4.65 -20.87
CA SER A 477 -3.35 3.22 -20.84
C SER A 477 -2.45 2.77 -19.67
N SER A 478 -2.00 3.69 -18.81
CA SER A 478 -1.23 3.37 -17.61
C SER A 478 -2.11 2.89 -16.45
N ALA A 479 -3.43 3.17 -16.51
CA ALA A 479 -4.42 2.79 -15.51
C ALA A 479 -5.58 2.07 -16.18
N ARG A 480 -5.60 0.73 -16.07
CA ARG A 480 -6.41 -0.14 -16.93
C ARG A 480 -7.31 -1.09 -16.14
N PHE A 481 -6.77 -1.84 -15.17
CA PHE A 481 -7.55 -2.74 -14.29
C PHE A 481 -7.57 -2.29 -12.83
N GLY A 482 -6.94 -1.15 -12.54
CA GLY A 482 -6.82 -0.60 -11.19
C GLY A 482 -5.60 -1.13 -10.42
N PHE A 483 -4.80 -2.01 -11.03
CA PHE A 483 -3.57 -2.51 -10.40
C PHE A 483 -2.46 -1.45 -10.36
N THR A 484 -2.59 -0.35 -11.09
CA THR A 484 -1.57 0.71 -11.13
C THR A 484 -1.21 1.13 -9.72
N LEU A 485 0.08 1.11 -9.41
CA LEU A 485 0.60 1.41 -8.08
C LEU A 485 1.64 2.52 -8.19
N ASN A 486 1.42 3.58 -7.43
CA ASN A 486 2.34 4.71 -7.33
C ASN A 486 2.88 4.82 -5.90
N LEU A 487 4.20 4.70 -5.77
CA LEU A 487 5.01 4.85 -4.56
C LEU A 487 6.05 5.97 -4.74
N ASN A 488 5.67 7.08 -5.37
CA ASN A 488 6.59 8.19 -5.64
C ASN A 488 6.54 9.32 -4.62
N HIS A 489 5.47 9.41 -3.85
CA HIS A 489 5.14 10.62 -3.12
C HIS A 489 5.21 10.39 -1.61
N LEU A 490 5.70 11.42 -0.91
CA LEU A 490 5.64 11.50 0.55
C LEU A 490 4.19 11.32 1.05
N PRO A 491 3.98 10.77 2.26
CA PRO A 491 2.66 10.71 2.90
C PRO A 491 2.01 12.07 3.10
N SER A 492 2.79 13.16 3.10
CA SER A 492 2.33 14.55 3.23
C SER A 492 2.00 15.23 1.90
N TYR A 493 2.15 14.53 0.77
CA TYR A 493 1.91 15.11 -0.55
C TYR A 493 0.41 15.40 -0.76
N LEU A 494 0.14 16.58 -1.31
CA LEU A 494 -1.20 17.09 -1.57
C LEU A 494 -1.30 17.51 -3.03
N ASP A 495 -2.34 17.06 -3.72
CA ASP A 495 -2.67 17.60 -5.03
C ASP A 495 -4.17 17.38 -5.33
N TYR A 496 -4.68 18.14 -6.30
CA TYR A 496 -6.09 18.14 -6.67
C TYR A 496 -6.49 16.84 -7.41
N ASP A 497 -5.54 15.98 -7.76
CA ASP A 497 -5.76 14.67 -8.37
C ASP A 497 -5.56 13.50 -7.38
N ARG A 498 -5.50 13.80 -6.07
CA ARG A 498 -5.34 12.83 -4.97
C ARG A 498 -6.59 12.82 -4.10
N GLY A 499 -7.29 11.70 -4.07
CA GLY A 499 -8.40 11.42 -3.17
C GLY A 499 -8.15 10.11 -2.42
N PHE A 500 -9.24 9.50 -1.94
CA PHE A 500 -9.18 8.28 -1.15
C PHE A 500 -10.56 7.61 -1.08
N ARG A 501 -10.58 6.42 -0.48
CA ARG A 501 -11.79 5.65 -0.25
C ARG A 501 -11.70 4.91 1.09
N ALA A 502 -12.85 4.72 1.73
CA ALA A 502 -12.94 4.02 3.00
C ALA A 502 -13.50 2.60 2.84
N ALA A 503 -13.08 1.71 3.75
CA ALA A 503 -13.61 0.37 3.92
C ALA A 503 -14.06 0.13 5.38
N LEU A 504 -14.75 -0.99 5.61
CA LEU A 504 -15.11 -1.46 6.93
C LEU A 504 -14.98 -2.99 6.98
N SER A 505 -14.11 -3.47 7.87
CA SER A 505 -13.99 -4.88 8.20
C SER A 505 -15.21 -5.32 9.02
N LEU A 506 -15.85 -6.43 8.62
CA LEU A 506 -17.08 -6.95 9.24
C LEU A 506 -16.83 -8.05 10.26
#